data_AF-A0A1A8LLZ2-F1
#
_entry.id   AF-A0A1A8LLZ2-F1
#
_cell.length_a   1.000
_cell.length_b   1.000
_cell.length_c   1.000
_cell.angle_alpha   90.00
_cell.angle_beta   90.00
_cell.angle_gamma   90.00
#
_symmetry.space_group_name_H-M   'P 1'
#
loop_
_entity.id
_entity.type
_entity.pdbx_description
1 polymer ?
#
loop_
_entity_poly.entity_id
_entity_poly.type
_entity_poly.pdbx_seq_one_letter_code
_entity_poly.pdbx_strand_id
1 'polypeptide(L)'
;MRTLKTLTACFPLRRVLLRRCCNFANTSPEKKRTSVSDNFRTRLASGPSLQDFVKKGVSVTLGGADPEDQGYLSVDLDMGRSRKVYFETYGCQMNVSDTQIAQVILEKKGYQRTADLSQADVVLLVTCSIREKAEQTIWNRLQQLTAMKRKRLKTQPPMKIGILGCMAERLKTELLEREKLVDVIAGPDSYRDLPRLLTVADGGHQASNVLLSLEETYADIMPIHRTPQSHSAFISIMRGCDNMCSYCIVPFTRGRERSRPVSSILEEVRMLSDQGVKEVTLLGQNVNSYRDVSEEQFCGSDVTKLSRGFNTVYRSKRGGLRFSDLLDRVSRVDPAMRIRFTSPHPKDFPDEVLHLISERRNICKQIHLPAQSGSNQVLKAMRRG
;
A
#
# COMPACT_ATOMS: atom_id res chain seq x y z
N MET A 1 56.70 21.82 -30.34
CA MET A 1 57.38 22.61 -29.29
C MET A 1 56.65 22.40 -27.97
N ARG A 2 57.39 21.96 -26.93
CA ARG A 2 57.05 21.77 -25.51
C ARG A 2 56.01 20.66 -25.17
N THR A 3 56.38 19.39 -24.98
CA THR A 3 57.08 18.68 -23.87
C THR A 3 56.28 18.44 -22.58
N LEU A 4 55.96 17.15 -22.37
CA LEU A 4 55.86 16.34 -21.13
C LEU A 4 55.97 17.02 -19.76
N LYS A 5 55.11 16.58 -18.83
CA LYS A 5 55.55 15.96 -17.55
C LYS A 5 54.41 15.20 -16.84
N THR A 6 54.54 13.88 -16.84
CA THR A 6 54.03 12.93 -15.85
C THR A 6 54.70 13.17 -14.50
N LEU A 7 53.98 12.98 -13.38
CA LEU A 7 54.57 12.71 -12.06
C LEU A 7 53.56 11.95 -11.18
N THR A 8 53.70 10.63 -11.23
CA THR A 8 53.45 9.70 -10.13
C THR A 8 54.35 10.02 -8.93
N ALA A 9 53.82 9.98 -7.70
CA ALA A 9 54.66 9.86 -6.51
C ALA A 9 54.01 8.92 -5.49
N CYS A 10 54.80 7.90 -5.16
CA CYS A 10 54.55 6.81 -4.23
C CYS A 10 54.94 7.24 -2.80
N PHE A 11 54.43 6.49 -1.81
CA PHE A 11 54.74 6.55 -0.37
C PHE A 11 56.25 6.60 -0.02
N PRO A 12 56.56 6.92 1.24
CA PRO A 12 57.34 5.94 1.99
C PRO A 12 56.74 5.59 3.35
N LEU A 13 56.68 4.28 3.62
CA LEU A 13 56.68 3.70 4.95
C LEU A 13 57.97 4.08 5.70
N ARG A 14 57.86 4.38 7.00
CA ARG A 14 58.97 4.20 7.94
C ARG A 14 58.61 3.11 8.95
N ARG A 15 59.32 1.99 8.81
CA ARG A 15 59.49 0.87 9.76
C ARG A 15 60.65 1.19 10.71
N VAL A 16 60.48 0.91 12.01
CA VAL A 16 61.53 0.52 13.00
C VAL A 16 60.78 -0.32 14.05
N LEU A 17 60.70 -1.68 14.01
CA LEU A 17 61.66 -2.75 14.34
C LEU A 17 62.49 -2.49 15.61
N LEU A 18 62.07 -3.01 16.78
CA LEU A 18 62.37 -4.34 17.37
C LEU A 18 63.70 -4.43 18.13
N ARG A 19 63.62 -4.65 19.45
CA ARG A 19 64.55 -5.51 20.17
C ARG A 19 63.77 -6.52 21.01
N ARG A 20 63.90 -7.78 20.60
CA ARG A 20 63.73 -8.99 21.42
C ARG A 20 64.96 -9.16 22.32
N CYS A 21 64.75 -9.75 23.50
CA CYS A 21 65.43 -10.95 24.06
C CYS A 21 64.97 -11.10 25.52
N CYS A 22 64.11 -12.06 25.84
CA CYS A 22 64.40 -13.46 26.24
C CYS A 22 64.61 -13.61 27.75
N ASN A 23 63.70 -14.36 28.39
CA ASN A 23 63.85 -15.41 29.43
C ASN A 23 64.83 -15.18 30.61
N PHE A 24 64.58 -15.51 31.88
CA PHE A 24 63.77 -16.55 32.54
C PHE A 24 63.77 -16.21 34.05
N ALA A 25 62.74 -16.65 34.80
CA ALA A 25 62.82 -17.34 36.11
C ALA A 25 61.71 -16.94 37.10
N ASN A 26 61.16 -17.99 37.71
CA ASN A 26 60.07 -18.08 38.69
C ASN A 26 60.25 -17.18 39.93
N THR A 27 59.16 -16.62 40.46
CA THR A 27 58.48 -17.06 41.71
C THR A 27 57.38 -16.07 42.12
N SER A 28 56.31 -16.61 42.71
CA SER A 28 55.05 -15.99 43.19
C SER A 28 55.26 -14.89 44.28
N PRO A 29 54.25 -14.06 44.68
CA PRO A 29 52.84 -14.42 44.86
C PRO A 29 51.74 -13.40 44.43
N GLU A 30 50.54 -13.98 44.30
CA GLU A 30 49.15 -13.48 44.29
C GLU A 30 48.84 -11.97 44.53
N LYS A 31 47.99 -11.40 43.65
CA LYS A 31 46.71 -10.76 44.02
C LYS A 31 45.77 -10.57 42.81
N LYS A 32 44.54 -11.07 42.96
CA LYS A 32 43.44 -11.19 41.98
C LYS A 32 42.87 -9.83 41.52
N ARG A 33 42.61 -9.68 40.22
CA ARG A 33 41.69 -8.69 39.63
C ARG A 33 40.40 -9.37 39.16
N THR A 34 39.32 -9.24 39.92
CA THR A 34 37.95 -9.62 39.52
C THR A 34 36.96 -8.71 40.25
N SER A 35 36.23 -7.81 39.58
CA SER A 35 35.11 -7.10 40.25
C SER A 35 34.08 -6.35 39.38
N VAL A 36 33.87 -6.66 38.08
CA VAL A 36 32.76 -6.03 37.33
C VAL A 36 31.90 -7.01 36.53
N SER A 37 32.49 -8.01 35.87
CA SER A 37 31.72 -9.00 35.09
C SER A 37 30.92 -10.00 35.94
N ASP A 38 31.44 -10.36 37.11
CA ASP A 38 30.85 -11.40 37.95
C ASP A 38 29.62 -10.89 38.72
N ASN A 39 29.57 -9.59 39.04
CA ASN A 39 28.43 -8.94 39.70
C ASN A 39 27.20 -8.80 38.79
N PHE A 40 27.39 -8.76 37.47
CA PHE A 40 26.28 -8.67 36.53
C PHE A 40 25.62 -10.04 36.28
N ARG A 41 26.43 -11.10 36.17
CA ARG A 41 25.95 -12.47 36.00
C ARG A 41 25.24 -13.02 37.24
N THR A 42 25.72 -12.68 38.43
CA THR A 42 25.05 -13.05 39.70
C THR A 42 23.70 -12.33 39.87
N ARG A 43 23.57 -11.07 39.43
CA ARG A 43 22.28 -10.33 39.45
C ARG A 43 21.24 -10.86 38.47
N LEU A 44 21.66 -11.43 37.34
CA LEU A 44 20.75 -12.10 36.40
C LEU A 44 20.30 -13.47 36.92
N ALA A 45 21.14 -14.17 37.66
CA ALA A 45 20.81 -15.47 38.25
C ALA A 45 19.88 -15.39 39.47
N SER A 46 19.85 -14.25 40.17
CA SER A 46 18.97 -13.99 41.31
C SER A 46 17.74 -13.13 40.98
N GLY A 47 17.50 -12.84 39.70
CA GLY A 47 16.34 -12.09 39.23
C GLY A 47 15.06 -12.93 39.22
N PRO A 48 13.87 -12.29 39.29
CA PRO A 48 12.60 -12.99 39.26
C PRO A 48 12.44 -13.75 37.93
N SER A 49 12.09 -15.03 38.04
CA SER A 49 11.81 -15.91 36.91
C SER A 49 10.45 -15.60 36.30
N LEU A 50 10.19 -16.11 35.09
CA LEU A 50 8.88 -15.99 34.44
C LEU A 50 7.74 -16.54 35.34
N GLN A 51 8.03 -17.56 36.15
CA GLN A 51 7.05 -18.14 37.09
C GLN A 51 6.70 -17.22 38.26
N ASP A 52 7.60 -16.30 38.64
CA ASP A 52 7.35 -15.31 39.69
C ASP A 52 6.37 -14.22 39.24
N PHE A 53 6.27 -13.99 37.92
CA PHE A 53 5.27 -13.11 37.32
C PHE A 53 3.92 -13.83 37.12
N VAL A 54 3.93 -15.13 36.82
CA VAL A 54 2.70 -15.94 36.71
C VAL A 54 2.06 -16.18 38.09
N LYS A 55 2.86 -16.36 39.15
CA LYS A 55 2.35 -16.51 40.54
C LYS A 55 1.86 -15.20 41.15
N LYS A 56 2.32 -14.05 40.64
CA LYS A 56 1.78 -12.71 40.96
C LYS A 56 0.66 -12.28 40.01
N GLY A 57 -0.02 -13.23 39.35
CA GLY A 57 -1.35 -13.00 38.83
C GLY A 57 -2.25 -12.56 39.98
N VAL A 58 -2.53 -11.26 40.02
CA VAL A 58 -3.59 -10.70 40.87
C VAL A 58 -4.86 -11.48 40.50
N SER A 59 -5.34 -12.30 41.44
CA SER A 59 -6.69 -12.84 41.37
C SER A 59 -7.62 -11.65 41.55
N VAL A 60 -8.06 -11.05 40.44
CA VAL A 60 -9.18 -10.13 40.46
C VAL A 60 -10.41 -11.01 40.71
N THR A 61 -10.90 -11.01 41.94
CA THR A 61 -12.27 -11.43 42.21
C THR A 61 -13.18 -10.57 41.36
N LEU A 62 -13.92 -11.21 40.43
CA LEU A 62 -15.09 -10.62 39.78
C LEU A 62 -16.18 -10.46 40.84
N GLY A 63 -16.00 -9.46 41.71
CA GLY A 63 -17.08 -8.88 42.48
C GLY A 63 -17.91 -8.04 41.52
N GLY A 64 -19.20 -8.33 41.42
CA GLY A 64 -20.14 -7.60 40.58
C GLY A 64 -20.14 -6.11 40.91
N ALA A 65 -19.54 -5.34 40.03
CA ALA A 65 -19.78 -3.92 39.85
C ALA A 65 -19.55 -3.68 38.36
N ASP A 66 -20.59 -3.19 37.68
CA ASP A 66 -20.55 -2.85 36.26
C ASP A 66 -19.30 -2.01 35.97
N PRO A 67 -18.55 -2.32 34.90
CA PRO A 67 -17.40 -1.50 34.55
C PRO A 67 -17.93 -0.14 34.08
N GLU A 68 -17.76 0.87 34.94
CA GLU A 68 -17.90 2.27 34.58
C GLU A 68 -17.07 2.55 33.32
N ASP A 69 -17.77 3.08 32.32
CA ASP A 69 -17.29 3.54 31.01
C ASP A 69 -16.16 4.57 31.17
N GLN A 70 -14.91 4.09 31.16
CA GLN A 70 -13.74 4.95 31.06
C GLN A 70 -13.63 5.47 29.62
N GLY A 71 -14.21 6.66 29.40
CA GLY A 71 -14.35 7.38 28.13
C GLY A 71 -13.05 7.79 27.42
N TYR A 72 -12.28 6.83 26.95
CA TYR A 72 -11.26 7.05 25.92
C TYR A 72 -11.91 6.96 24.53
N LEU A 73 -12.53 8.05 24.09
CA LEU A 73 -13.08 8.29 22.74
C LEU A 73 -13.88 7.11 22.16
N SER A 74 -15.22 7.17 22.27
CA SER A 74 -16.08 6.18 21.65
C SER A 74 -15.75 6.02 20.16
N VAL A 75 -15.48 4.77 19.76
CA VAL A 75 -15.07 4.37 18.40
C VAL A 75 -16.14 4.74 17.35
N ASP A 76 -17.36 5.01 17.82
CA ASP A 76 -18.55 5.37 17.05
C ASP A 76 -18.99 6.83 17.23
N LEU A 77 -18.08 7.75 17.54
CA LEU A 77 -18.38 9.16 17.34
C LEU A 77 -18.59 9.42 15.84
N ASP A 78 -19.75 9.99 15.49
CA ASP A 78 -20.02 10.58 14.18
C ASP A 78 -19.08 11.77 13.93
N MET A 79 -17.84 11.45 13.54
CA MET A 79 -16.77 12.42 13.28
C MET A 79 -17.15 13.36 12.11
N GLY A 80 -17.96 12.87 11.18
CA GLY A 80 -18.36 13.61 9.98
C GLY A 80 -19.36 14.72 10.23
N ARG A 81 -20.20 14.65 11.27
CA ARG A 81 -21.24 15.66 11.59
C ARG A 81 -22.04 16.13 10.35
N SER A 82 -22.37 15.22 9.43
CA SER A 82 -23.05 15.51 8.15
C SER A 82 -22.30 16.47 7.20
N ARG A 83 -20.99 16.65 7.37
CA ARG A 83 -20.17 17.45 6.46
C ARG A 83 -20.15 16.87 5.06
N LYS A 84 -20.17 17.77 4.08
CA LYS A 84 -20.20 17.41 2.66
C LYS A 84 -18.78 17.19 2.12
N VAL A 85 -18.56 16.03 1.52
CA VAL A 85 -17.29 15.64 0.89
C VAL A 85 -17.44 15.63 -0.62
N TYR A 86 -16.56 16.35 -1.29
CA TYR A 86 -16.45 16.37 -2.74
C TYR A 86 -15.14 15.68 -3.17
N PHE A 87 -15.24 14.77 -4.13
CA PHE A 87 -14.10 14.04 -4.65
C PHE A 87 -13.79 14.48 -6.09
N GLU A 88 -12.52 14.75 -6.38
CA GLU A 88 -12.03 14.88 -7.75
C GLU A 88 -11.00 13.80 -8.04
N THR A 89 -11.29 12.95 -9.02
CA THR A 89 -10.42 11.84 -9.38
C THR A 89 -9.58 12.19 -10.60
N TYR A 90 -8.27 12.10 -10.45
CA TYR A 90 -7.27 12.30 -11.50
C TYR A 90 -6.39 11.05 -11.61
N GLY A 91 -6.41 10.39 -12.77
CA GLY A 91 -5.50 9.27 -13.02
C GLY A 91 -6.16 8.11 -13.75
N CYS A 92 -6.03 6.92 -13.18
CA CYS A 92 -6.43 5.66 -13.82
C CYS A 92 -7.65 5.02 -13.13
N GLN A 93 -8.05 3.85 -13.63
CA GLN A 93 -9.18 3.06 -13.11
C GLN A 93 -9.00 2.71 -11.62
N MET A 94 -7.76 2.54 -11.16
CA MET A 94 -7.47 2.33 -9.74
C MET A 94 -7.84 3.56 -8.89
N ASN A 95 -7.63 4.77 -9.39
CA ASN A 95 -8.01 5.98 -8.66
C ASN A 95 -9.55 6.14 -8.56
N VAL A 96 -10.29 5.66 -9.57
CA VAL A 96 -11.76 5.60 -9.52
C VAL A 96 -12.21 4.64 -8.42
N SER A 97 -11.63 3.44 -8.36
CA SER A 97 -11.90 2.48 -7.28
C SER A 97 -11.48 3.01 -5.90
N ASP A 98 -10.30 3.63 -5.79
CA ASP A 98 -9.81 4.27 -4.56
C ASP A 98 -10.76 5.38 -4.06
N THR A 99 -11.38 6.12 -4.99
CA THR A 99 -12.39 7.14 -4.66
C THR A 99 -13.64 6.51 -4.03
N GLN A 100 -14.10 5.38 -4.57
CA GLN A 100 -15.25 4.65 -4.00
C GLN A 100 -14.93 4.09 -2.62
N ILE A 101 -13.74 3.54 -2.42
CA ILE A 101 -13.28 3.04 -1.12
C ILE A 101 -13.27 4.17 -0.08
N ALA A 102 -12.62 5.30 -0.41
CA ALA A 102 -12.56 6.45 0.47
C ALA A 102 -13.95 7.02 0.79
N GLN A 103 -14.85 7.05 -0.18
CA GLN A 103 -16.24 7.47 0.03
C GLN A 103 -16.94 6.57 1.05
N VAL A 104 -16.88 5.24 0.91
CA VAL A 104 -17.56 4.31 1.84
C VAL A 104 -17.02 4.46 3.27
N ILE A 105 -15.71 4.63 3.42
CA ILE A 105 -15.07 4.85 4.72
C ILE A 105 -15.62 6.11 5.40
N LEU A 106 -15.73 7.21 4.65
CA LEU A 106 -16.23 8.47 5.18
C LEU A 106 -17.75 8.44 5.44
N GLU A 107 -18.54 7.81 4.56
CA GLU A 107 -19.99 7.66 4.78
C GLU A 107 -20.30 6.86 6.04
N LYS A 108 -19.53 5.79 6.33
CA LYS A 108 -19.64 5.04 7.59
C LYS A 108 -19.34 5.86 8.85
N LYS A 109 -18.72 7.04 8.71
CA LYS A 109 -18.40 7.97 9.80
C LYS A 109 -19.21 9.28 9.73
N GLY A 110 -20.34 9.26 9.03
CA GLY A 110 -21.32 10.35 9.03
C GLY A 110 -21.02 11.51 8.06
N TYR A 111 -20.09 11.34 7.12
CA TYR A 111 -19.86 12.30 6.03
C TYR A 111 -20.84 12.06 4.87
N GLN A 112 -21.20 13.11 4.12
CA GLN A 112 -22.12 13.02 2.98
C GLN A 112 -21.43 13.38 1.68
N ARG A 113 -21.57 12.56 0.63
CA ARG A 113 -21.02 12.92 -0.69
C ARG A 113 -21.83 14.06 -1.32
N THR A 114 -21.13 15.04 -1.89
CA THR A 114 -21.73 16.09 -2.74
C THR A 114 -21.13 16.03 -4.15
N ALA A 115 -21.93 16.39 -5.16
CA ALA A 115 -21.47 16.61 -6.54
C ALA A 115 -21.19 18.10 -6.81
N ASP A 116 -21.61 18.99 -5.91
CA ASP A 116 -21.38 20.42 -6.00
C ASP A 116 -20.20 20.82 -5.11
N LEU A 117 -19.15 21.32 -5.75
CA LEU A 117 -17.93 21.82 -5.11
C LEU A 117 -18.22 23.02 -4.19
N SER A 118 -19.20 23.87 -4.51
CA SER A 118 -19.51 25.06 -3.72
C SER A 118 -20.07 24.73 -2.34
N GLN A 119 -20.72 23.58 -2.21
CA GLN A 119 -21.31 23.07 -0.96
C GLN A 119 -20.36 22.19 -0.16
N ALA A 120 -19.16 21.91 -0.67
CA ALA A 120 -18.24 20.97 -0.04
C ALA A 120 -17.56 21.59 1.20
N ASP A 121 -17.55 20.85 2.31
CA ASP A 121 -16.76 21.16 3.50
C ASP A 121 -15.38 20.51 3.44
N VAL A 122 -15.28 19.37 2.75
CA VAL A 122 -14.04 18.63 2.51
C VAL A 122 -13.91 18.39 1.00
N VAL A 123 -12.77 18.73 0.43
CA VAL A 123 -12.42 18.41 -0.96
C VAL A 123 -11.23 17.48 -0.98
N LEU A 124 -11.41 16.29 -1.57
CA LEU A 124 -10.39 15.25 -1.66
C LEU A 124 -10.00 15.04 -3.12
N LEU A 125 -8.75 15.33 -3.44
CA LEU A 125 -8.17 15.06 -4.76
C LEU A 125 -7.55 13.67 -4.76
N VAL A 126 -8.12 12.73 -5.50
CA VAL A 126 -7.55 11.38 -5.65
C VAL A 126 -6.67 11.35 -6.88
N THR A 127 -5.37 11.20 -6.68
CA THR A 127 -4.36 11.57 -7.68
C THR A 127 -3.43 10.43 -8.06
N CYS A 128 -2.83 10.55 -9.25
CA CYS A 128 -1.86 9.62 -9.80
C CYS A 128 -0.48 10.31 -9.92
N SER A 129 0.59 9.55 -9.76
CA SER A 129 1.98 10.04 -9.82
C SER A 129 2.73 9.59 -11.08
N ILE A 130 2.03 8.99 -12.06
CA ILE A 130 2.69 8.33 -13.20
C ILE A 130 3.10 9.33 -14.29
N ARG A 131 2.45 10.51 -14.39
CA ARG A 131 2.68 11.47 -15.48
C ARG A 131 2.92 12.88 -14.92
N GLU A 132 4.03 13.50 -15.30
CA GLU A 132 4.44 14.85 -14.87
C GLU A 132 3.38 15.93 -15.16
N LYS A 133 2.76 15.92 -16.36
CA LYS A 133 1.66 16.84 -16.69
C LYS A 133 0.45 16.72 -15.74
N ALA A 134 0.21 15.53 -15.18
CA ALA A 134 -0.86 15.36 -14.21
C ALA A 134 -0.52 16.08 -12.90
N GLU A 135 0.74 16.04 -12.45
CA GLU A 135 1.19 16.70 -11.23
C GLU A 135 1.03 18.23 -11.31
N GLN A 136 1.43 18.85 -12.42
CA GLN A 136 1.24 20.30 -12.62
C GLN A 136 -0.24 20.70 -12.59
N THR A 137 -1.12 19.86 -13.12
CA THR A 137 -2.57 20.09 -13.10
C THR A 137 -3.10 20.12 -11.67
N ILE A 138 -2.62 19.21 -10.81
CA ILE A 138 -2.97 19.17 -9.39
C ILE A 138 -2.48 20.41 -8.66
N TRP A 139 -1.25 20.86 -8.91
CA TRP A 139 -0.73 22.09 -8.29
C TRP A 139 -1.59 23.31 -8.61
N ASN A 140 -1.98 23.49 -9.87
CA ASN A 140 -2.88 24.57 -10.28
C ASN A 140 -4.26 24.43 -9.61
N ARG A 141 -4.77 23.20 -9.50
CA ARG A 141 -6.05 22.92 -8.83
C ARG A 141 -6.01 23.26 -7.35
N LEU A 142 -4.93 22.94 -6.64
CA LEU A 142 -4.74 23.29 -5.23
C LEU A 142 -4.75 24.80 -5.01
N GLN A 143 -4.13 25.58 -5.91
CA GLN A 143 -4.16 27.04 -5.83
C GLN A 143 -5.59 27.58 -5.96
N GLN A 144 -6.38 27.04 -6.89
CA GLN A 144 -7.79 27.41 -7.05
C GLN A 144 -8.61 27.08 -5.79
N LEU A 145 -8.46 25.87 -5.25
CA LEU A 145 -9.16 25.45 -4.04
C LEU A 145 -8.74 26.26 -2.82
N THR A 146 -7.46 26.61 -2.71
CA THR A 146 -6.96 27.48 -1.64
C THR A 146 -7.56 28.87 -1.74
N ALA A 147 -7.70 29.44 -2.94
CA ALA A 147 -8.37 30.71 -3.15
C ALA A 147 -9.86 30.64 -2.76
N MET A 148 -10.55 29.54 -3.07
CA MET A 148 -11.94 29.31 -2.63
C MET A 148 -12.05 29.20 -1.11
N LYS A 149 -11.16 28.43 -0.47
CA LYS A 149 -11.07 28.28 0.99
C LYS A 149 -10.89 29.64 1.69
N ARG A 150 -10.07 30.53 1.14
CA ARG A 150 -9.85 31.89 1.68
C ARG A 150 -11.05 32.82 1.53
N LYS A 151 -11.85 32.66 0.46
CA LYS A 151 -13.06 33.46 0.20
C LYS A 151 -14.29 32.97 0.95
N ARG A 152 -14.23 31.78 1.56
CA ARG A 152 -15.35 31.17 2.27
C ARG A 152 -15.79 32.05 3.45
N LEU A 153 -17.10 32.21 3.64
CA LEU A 153 -17.65 33.01 4.73
C LEU A 153 -17.29 32.40 6.09
N LYS A 154 -16.98 33.25 7.08
CA LYS A 154 -16.64 32.82 8.44
C LYS A 154 -17.80 32.11 9.17
N THR A 155 -19.02 32.26 8.68
CA THR A 155 -20.21 31.56 9.20
C THR A 155 -20.31 30.11 8.75
N GLN A 156 -19.57 29.73 7.70
CA GLN A 156 -19.49 28.35 7.21
C GLN A 156 -18.31 27.61 7.87
N PRO A 157 -18.39 26.28 8.01
CA PRO A 157 -17.27 25.50 8.52
C PRO A 157 -16.04 25.67 7.62
N PRO A 158 -14.82 25.66 8.19
CA PRO A 158 -13.59 25.86 7.43
C PRO A 158 -13.39 24.68 6.46
N MET A 159 -13.26 25.01 5.17
CA MET A 159 -13.05 24.03 4.12
C MET A 159 -11.71 23.30 4.31
N LYS A 160 -11.72 21.98 4.21
CA LYS A 160 -10.52 21.13 4.23
C LYS A 160 -10.18 20.64 2.83
N ILE A 161 -8.88 20.65 2.51
CA ILE A 161 -8.35 20.19 1.23
C ILE A 161 -7.44 19.00 1.51
N GLY A 162 -7.69 17.86 0.86
CA GLY A 162 -6.87 16.67 0.99
C GLY A 162 -6.36 16.14 -0.34
N ILE A 163 -5.18 15.52 -0.33
CA ILE A 163 -4.61 14.80 -1.47
C ILE A 163 -4.46 13.33 -1.12
N LEU A 164 -5.03 12.49 -1.96
CA LEU A 164 -5.05 11.04 -1.84
C LEU A 164 -4.31 10.38 -3.01
N GLY A 165 -3.85 9.15 -2.81
CA GLY A 165 -3.35 8.30 -3.90
C GLY A 165 -1.83 8.37 -4.09
N CYS A 166 -1.34 7.97 -5.27
CA CYS A 166 0.09 7.75 -5.48
C CYS A 166 0.93 9.03 -5.42
N MET A 167 0.36 10.18 -5.82
CA MET A 167 1.04 11.47 -5.72
C MET A 167 1.27 11.87 -4.27
N ALA A 168 0.34 11.54 -3.37
CA ALA A 168 0.44 11.81 -1.94
C ALA A 168 1.69 11.16 -1.32
N GLU A 169 1.98 9.92 -1.70
CA GLU A 169 3.19 9.22 -1.23
C GLU A 169 4.47 9.73 -1.92
N ARG A 170 4.42 10.00 -3.24
CA ARG A 170 5.60 10.48 -4.00
C ARG A 170 6.04 11.88 -3.57
N LEU A 171 5.10 12.82 -3.45
CA LEU A 171 5.36 14.25 -3.26
C LEU A 171 5.12 14.72 -1.82
N LYS A 172 5.12 13.80 -0.85
CA LYS A 172 4.79 14.10 0.56
C LYS A 172 5.57 15.28 1.13
N THR A 173 6.88 15.34 0.89
CA THR A 173 7.75 16.38 1.42
C THR A 173 7.38 17.74 0.84
N GLU A 174 7.24 17.84 -0.49
CA GLU A 174 6.85 19.08 -1.18
C GLU A 174 5.45 19.56 -0.78
N LEU A 175 4.52 18.63 -0.56
CA LEU A 175 3.16 18.92 -0.13
C LEU A 175 3.09 19.41 1.33
N LEU A 176 3.99 18.93 2.19
CA LEU A 176 4.10 19.37 3.59
C LEU A 176 4.84 20.72 3.69
N GLU A 177 5.94 20.90 2.97
CA GLU A 177 6.75 22.13 2.98
C GLU A 177 6.00 23.34 2.39
N ARG A 178 5.12 23.12 1.40
CA ARG A 178 4.26 24.18 0.85
C ARG A 178 3.06 24.42 1.76
N GLU A 179 3.37 24.80 3.00
CA GLU A 179 2.42 25.09 4.06
C GLU A 179 1.24 25.92 3.53
N LYS A 180 0.01 25.53 3.92
CA LYS A 180 -1.30 26.16 3.62
C LYS A 180 -2.07 25.67 2.39
N LEU A 181 -1.50 24.82 1.52
CA LEU A 181 -2.25 24.31 0.36
C LEU A 181 -3.10 23.05 0.67
N VAL A 182 -2.64 22.22 1.60
CA VAL A 182 -3.24 20.91 1.90
C VAL A 182 -3.36 20.72 3.40
N ASP A 183 -4.51 20.23 3.86
CA ASP A 183 -4.77 19.91 5.26
C ASP A 183 -4.56 18.41 5.55
N VAL A 184 -4.88 17.53 4.58
CA VAL A 184 -4.80 16.07 4.73
C VAL A 184 -4.04 15.41 3.57
N ILE A 185 -3.11 14.51 3.87
CA ILE A 185 -2.39 13.72 2.87
C ILE A 185 -2.56 12.24 3.20
N ALA A 186 -3.10 11.44 2.28
CA ALA A 186 -3.22 9.99 2.49
C ALA A 186 -2.71 9.15 1.31
N GLY A 187 -1.82 8.21 1.61
CA GLY A 187 -1.30 7.26 0.64
C GLY A 187 -2.34 6.21 0.24
N PRO A 188 -2.07 5.41 -0.80
CA PRO A 188 -3.02 4.42 -1.32
C PRO A 188 -3.43 3.31 -0.34
N ASP A 189 -2.68 3.08 0.74
CA ASP A 189 -2.96 2.05 1.74
C ASP A 189 -3.48 2.63 3.07
N SER A 190 -3.72 3.95 3.14
CA SER A 190 -4.04 4.66 4.39
C SER A 190 -5.46 5.25 4.44
N TYR A 191 -6.36 4.84 3.54
CA TYR A 191 -7.71 5.42 3.47
C TYR A 191 -8.56 5.17 4.71
N ARG A 192 -8.35 4.09 5.47
CA ARG A 192 -9.05 3.86 6.76
C ARG A 192 -8.77 4.95 7.78
N ASP A 193 -7.62 5.60 7.66
CA ASP A 193 -7.17 6.63 8.57
C ASP A 193 -7.78 8.01 8.24
N LEU A 194 -8.46 8.15 7.10
CA LEU A 194 -9.04 9.43 6.65
C LEU A 194 -9.92 10.12 7.69
N PRO A 195 -10.85 9.43 8.40
CA PRO A 195 -11.65 10.07 9.43
C PRO A 195 -10.80 10.69 10.55
N ARG A 196 -9.74 9.98 10.98
CA ARG A 196 -8.81 10.47 12.00
C ARG A 196 -8.01 11.66 11.47
N LEU A 197 -7.47 11.57 10.25
CA LEU A 197 -6.69 12.65 9.63
C LEU A 197 -7.52 13.94 9.48
N LEU A 198 -8.79 13.81 9.07
CA LEU A 198 -9.71 14.95 8.97
C LEU A 198 -10.03 15.56 10.35
N THR A 199 -10.16 14.74 11.39
CA THR A 199 -10.37 15.21 12.76
C THR A 199 -9.14 15.97 13.29
N VAL A 200 -7.93 15.49 13.03
CA VAL A 200 -6.69 16.21 13.37
C VAL A 200 -6.62 17.53 12.59
N ALA A 201 -6.99 17.51 11.31
CA ALA A 201 -7.06 18.70 10.47
C ALA A 201 -8.04 19.75 10.96
N ASP A 202 -9.14 19.35 11.61
CA ASP A 202 -10.08 20.27 12.23
C ASP A 202 -9.46 21.08 13.38
N GLY A 203 -8.52 20.50 14.11
CA GLY A 203 -7.72 21.19 15.14
C GLY A 203 -6.74 22.22 14.57
N GLY A 204 -6.65 22.37 13.23
CA GLY A 204 -5.78 23.33 12.57
C GLY A 204 -4.38 22.78 12.23
N HIS A 205 -4.12 21.51 12.51
CA HIS A 205 -2.86 20.84 12.20
C HIS A 205 -2.91 20.15 10.84
N GLN A 206 -1.81 20.13 10.09
CA GLN A 206 -1.72 19.24 8.93
C GLN A 206 -1.61 17.78 9.40
N ALA A 207 -2.30 16.88 8.70
CA ALA A 207 -2.28 15.46 9.01
C ALA A 207 -1.88 14.64 7.78
N SER A 208 -0.93 13.72 7.95
CA SER A 208 -0.50 12.84 6.86
C SER A 208 -0.36 11.39 7.31
N ASN A 209 -0.76 10.46 6.44
CA ASN A 209 -0.43 9.05 6.57
C ASN A 209 -0.24 8.47 5.16
N VAL A 210 0.99 8.14 4.85
CA VAL A 210 1.37 7.61 3.54
C VAL A 210 2.12 6.27 3.66
N LEU A 211 2.08 5.68 4.86
CA LEU A 211 2.76 4.42 5.15
C LEU A 211 2.13 3.29 4.32
N LEU A 212 2.99 2.57 3.60
CA LEU A 212 2.59 1.41 2.81
C LEU A 212 2.39 0.22 3.74
N SER A 213 1.19 -0.37 3.71
CA SER A 213 0.84 -1.54 4.51
C SER A 213 1.34 -2.83 3.85
N LEU A 214 1.68 -3.85 4.62
CA LEU A 214 2.03 -5.16 4.07
C LEU A 214 0.79 -6.03 3.77
N GLU A 215 -0.37 -5.67 4.31
CA GLU A 215 -1.56 -6.54 4.31
C GLU A 215 -2.81 -5.85 3.74
N GLU A 216 -2.85 -4.52 3.68
CA GLU A 216 -4.06 -3.80 3.27
C GLU A 216 -4.47 -4.09 1.82
N THR A 217 -5.73 -4.48 1.66
CA THR A 217 -6.38 -4.77 0.37
C THR A 217 -7.79 -4.21 0.26
N TYR A 218 -8.35 -3.64 1.35
CA TYR A 218 -9.73 -3.18 1.48
C TYR A 218 -10.79 -4.25 1.22
N ALA A 219 -10.48 -5.51 1.53
CA ALA A 219 -11.34 -6.67 1.26
C ALA A 219 -12.73 -6.61 1.93
N ASP A 220 -12.84 -5.95 3.07
CA ASP A 220 -14.05 -5.76 3.87
C ASP A 220 -14.83 -4.48 3.51
N ILE A 221 -14.37 -3.71 2.52
CA ILE A 221 -15.02 -2.48 2.09
C ILE A 221 -15.70 -2.70 0.75
N MET A 222 -17.01 -2.90 0.78
CA MET A 222 -17.83 -2.98 -0.43
C MET A 222 -18.18 -1.58 -0.96
N PRO A 223 -17.78 -1.23 -2.20
CA PRO A 223 -18.10 0.08 -2.77
C PRO A 223 -19.61 0.20 -3.07
N ILE A 224 -20.22 1.31 -2.61
CA ILE A 224 -21.64 1.58 -2.86
C ILE A 224 -21.82 2.06 -4.30
N HIS A 225 -22.42 1.23 -5.15
CA HIS A 225 -22.79 1.60 -6.51
C HIS A 225 -24.12 2.37 -6.50
N ARG A 226 -24.05 3.69 -6.31
CA ARG A 226 -25.25 4.57 -6.27
C ARG A 226 -25.76 4.99 -7.66
N THR A 227 -25.03 4.68 -8.72
CA THR A 227 -25.40 5.13 -10.08
C THR A 227 -26.44 4.17 -10.65
N PRO A 228 -27.73 4.57 -10.82
CA PRO A 228 -28.83 3.64 -11.11
C PRO A 228 -28.76 2.92 -12.48
N GLN A 229 -27.71 3.15 -13.27
CA GLN A 229 -27.60 2.70 -14.67
C GLN A 229 -26.15 2.38 -15.10
N SER A 230 -25.21 2.21 -14.17
CA SER A 230 -23.85 1.81 -14.58
C SER A 230 -23.85 0.35 -15.01
N HIS A 231 -23.77 0.10 -16.31
CA HIS A 231 -23.68 -1.25 -16.85
C HIS A 231 -22.33 -1.94 -16.55
N SER A 232 -21.32 -1.16 -16.14
CA SER A 232 -19.99 -1.67 -15.79
C SER A 232 -19.53 -1.26 -14.40
N ALA A 233 -18.67 -2.09 -13.80
CA ALA A 233 -18.04 -1.85 -12.51
C ALA A 233 -16.57 -2.28 -12.50
N PHE A 234 -15.79 -1.68 -11.60
CA PHE A 234 -14.39 -2.00 -11.37
C PHE A 234 -14.23 -2.74 -10.05
N ILE A 235 -13.53 -3.87 -10.07
CA ILE A 235 -13.27 -4.67 -8.86
C ILE A 235 -11.76 -4.75 -8.67
N SER A 236 -11.25 -4.15 -7.59
CA SER A 236 -9.84 -4.26 -7.23
C SER A 236 -9.58 -5.65 -6.62
N ILE A 237 -8.85 -6.49 -7.34
CA ILE A 237 -8.50 -7.86 -6.91
C ILE A 237 -7.14 -7.91 -6.21
N MET A 238 -6.30 -6.91 -6.39
CA MET A 238 -4.98 -6.83 -5.76
C MET A 238 -4.42 -5.40 -5.77
N ARG A 239 -3.44 -5.15 -4.91
CA ARG A 239 -2.70 -3.88 -4.82
C ARG A 239 -1.20 -4.11 -4.83
N GLY A 240 -0.44 -3.14 -5.33
CA GLY A 240 1.02 -3.18 -5.36
C GLY A 240 1.61 -3.99 -6.52
N CYS A 241 2.93 -3.95 -6.66
CA CYS A 241 3.66 -4.64 -7.74
C CYS A 241 5.08 -5.02 -7.26
N ASP A 242 5.47 -6.27 -7.43
CA ASP A 242 6.81 -6.79 -7.09
C ASP A 242 7.78 -6.64 -8.28
N ASN A 243 7.26 -6.25 -9.46
CA ASN A 243 8.08 -6.00 -10.64
C ASN A 243 8.79 -4.65 -10.54
N MET A 244 10.12 -4.69 -10.37
CA MET A 244 11.00 -3.52 -10.36
C MET A 244 11.43 -3.12 -11.78
N CYS A 245 10.45 -2.87 -12.66
CA CYS A 245 10.73 -2.30 -13.98
C CYS A 245 11.39 -0.93 -13.82
N SER A 246 12.45 -0.65 -14.58
CA SER A 246 13.30 0.53 -14.34
C SER A 246 12.60 1.89 -14.48
N TYR A 247 11.47 1.92 -15.20
CA TYR A 247 10.65 3.12 -15.42
C TYR A 247 9.44 3.23 -14.47
N CYS A 248 9.17 2.21 -13.65
CA CYS A 248 7.90 2.08 -12.94
C CYS A 248 8.00 2.60 -11.49
N ILE A 249 7.12 3.55 -11.15
CA ILE A 249 7.03 4.13 -9.80
C ILE A 249 6.16 3.32 -8.82
N VAL A 250 5.39 2.36 -9.33
CA VAL A 250 4.37 1.63 -8.57
C VAL A 250 4.91 0.94 -7.31
N PRO A 251 6.04 0.21 -7.34
CA PRO A 251 6.55 -0.47 -6.13
C PRO A 251 6.79 0.48 -4.95
N PHE A 252 7.10 1.75 -5.25
CA PHE A 252 7.38 2.78 -4.24
C PHE A 252 6.14 3.55 -3.79
N THR A 253 5.05 3.50 -4.54
CA THR A 253 3.83 4.29 -4.24
C THR A 253 2.64 3.44 -3.82
N ARG A 254 2.65 2.14 -4.12
CA ARG A 254 1.63 1.16 -3.69
C ARG A 254 2.20 -0.04 -2.96
N GLY A 255 3.52 -0.14 -2.83
CA GLY A 255 4.19 -1.22 -2.11
C GLY A 255 4.17 -2.55 -2.85
N ARG A 256 4.40 -3.61 -2.07
CA ARG A 256 4.49 -5.00 -2.54
C ARG A 256 3.14 -5.55 -2.97
N GLU A 257 3.16 -6.61 -3.77
CA GLU A 257 1.93 -7.27 -4.24
C GLU A 257 1.16 -7.91 -3.09
N ARG A 258 -0.11 -7.56 -3.00
CA ARG A 258 -1.08 -8.08 -2.03
C ARG A 258 -2.35 -8.45 -2.78
N SER A 259 -2.74 -9.71 -2.71
CA SER A 259 -3.97 -10.20 -3.34
C SER A 259 -5.11 -10.13 -2.34
N ARG A 260 -6.27 -9.71 -2.80
CA ARG A 260 -7.51 -9.79 -2.03
C ARG A 260 -8.01 -11.25 -2.00
N PRO A 261 -8.56 -11.74 -0.89
CA PRO A 261 -9.15 -13.08 -0.84
C PRO A 261 -10.19 -13.33 -1.93
N VAL A 262 -10.18 -14.53 -2.53
CA VAL A 262 -11.10 -14.94 -3.59
C VAL A 262 -12.55 -14.83 -3.11
N SER A 263 -12.84 -15.27 -1.88
CA SER A 263 -14.19 -15.22 -1.29
C SER A 263 -14.79 -13.82 -1.34
N SER A 264 -14.03 -12.82 -0.88
CA SER A 264 -14.42 -11.41 -0.90
C SER A 264 -14.63 -10.86 -2.32
N ILE A 265 -13.82 -11.29 -3.29
CA ILE A 265 -14.01 -10.88 -4.70
C ILE A 265 -15.29 -11.49 -5.26
N LEU A 266 -15.55 -12.78 -5.02
CA LEU A 266 -16.75 -13.46 -5.50
C LEU A 266 -18.02 -12.87 -4.89
N GLU A 267 -17.99 -12.48 -3.62
CA GLU A 267 -19.09 -11.79 -2.96
C GLU A 267 -19.40 -10.44 -3.60
N GLU A 268 -18.38 -9.63 -3.90
CA GLU A 268 -18.58 -8.36 -4.61
C GLU A 268 -19.15 -8.57 -6.02
N VAL A 269 -18.67 -9.59 -6.76
CA VAL A 269 -19.22 -9.92 -8.09
C VAL A 269 -20.69 -10.31 -7.99
N ARG A 270 -21.08 -11.13 -6.99
CA ARG A 270 -22.48 -11.51 -6.74
C ARG A 270 -23.35 -10.28 -6.45
N MET A 271 -22.90 -9.42 -5.54
CA MET A 271 -23.62 -8.19 -5.22
C MET A 271 -23.82 -7.28 -6.44
N LEU A 272 -22.80 -7.12 -7.27
CA LEU A 272 -22.89 -6.32 -8.50
C LEU A 272 -23.84 -6.96 -9.52
N SER A 273 -23.84 -8.29 -9.61
CA SER A 273 -24.79 -9.05 -10.43
C SER A 273 -26.23 -8.80 -9.97
N ASP A 274 -26.49 -8.89 -8.67
CA ASP A 274 -27.81 -8.67 -8.07
C ASP A 274 -28.30 -7.22 -8.27
N GLN A 275 -27.36 -6.27 -8.32
CA GLN A 275 -27.63 -4.87 -8.65
C GLN A 275 -27.82 -4.62 -10.16
N GLY A 276 -27.72 -5.65 -11.00
CA GLY A 276 -27.96 -5.57 -12.43
C GLY A 276 -26.78 -5.10 -13.27
N VAL A 277 -25.57 -5.02 -12.70
CA VAL A 277 -24.33 -4.73 -13.44
C VAL A 277 -24.10 -5.84 -14.48
N LYS A 278 -23.76 -5.44 -15.71
CA LYS A 278 -23.61 -6.38 -16.85
C LYS A 278 -22.16 -6.66 -17.21
N GLU A 279 -21.22 -5.88 -16.71
CA GLU A 279 -19.80 -6.05 -16.98
C GLU A 279 -18.96 -5.70 -15.74
N VAL A 280 -18.00 -6.55 -15.38
CA VAL A 280 -17.02 -6.27 -14.34
C VAL A 280 -15.62 -6.31 -14.93
N THR A 281 -14.79 -5.35 -14.53
CA THR A 281 -13.37 -5.33 -14.89
C THR A 281 -12.52 -5.54 -13.63
N LEU A 282 -11.78 -6.64 -13.60
CA LEU A 282 -10.83 -6.96 -12.55
C LEU A 282 -9.60 -6.05 -12.68
N LEU A 283 -9.30 -5.32 -11.61
CA LEU A 283 -8.23 -4.33 -11.54
C LEU A 283 -7.10 -4.77 -10.62
N GLY A 284 -5.88 -4.43 -11.05
CA GLY A 284 -4.65 -4.57 -10.30
C GLY A 284 -3.52 -3.89 -11.05
N GLN A 285 -2.37 -3.71 -10.38
CA GLN A 285 -1.15 -3.23 -11.06
C GLN A 285 -0.51 -4.32 -11.94
N ASN A 286 -0.65 -5.58 -11.54
CA ASN A 286 -0.22 -6.77 -12.29
C ASN A 286 -1.21 -7.92 -12.07
N VAL A 287 -2.38 -7.89 -12.72
CA VAL A 287 -3.51 -8.79 -12.38
C VAL A 287 -3.17 -10.28 -12.42
N ASN A 288 -2.27 -10.69 -13.31
CA ASN A 288 -1.92 -12.09 -13.47
C ASN A 288 -0.83 -12.60 -12.50
N SER A 289 -0.26 -11.72 -11.67
CA SER A 289 0.48 -12.16 -10.48
C SER A 289 -0.40 -12.34 -9.23
N TYR A 290 -1.72 -12.21 -9.37
CA TYR A 290 -2.69 -12.53 -8.33
C TYR A 290 -2.41 -13.92 -7.73
N ARG A 291 -2.42 -13.95 -6.41
CA ARG A 291 -2.17 -15.12 -5.60
C ARG A 291 -2.85 -15.01 -4.25
N ASP A 292 -3.92 -15.75 -4.07
CA ASP A 292 -4.60 -15.84 -2.78
C ASP A 292 -3.98 -16.94 -1.92
N VAL A 293 -3.55 -16.56 -0.72
CA VAL A 293 -2.97 -17.44 0.32
C VAL A 293 -3.76 -17.38 1.63
N SER A 294 -4.98 -16.84 1.59
CA SER A 294 -5.80 -16.62 2.78
C SER A 294 -6.31 -17.91 3.44
N GLU A 295 -6.54 -18.97 2.65
CA GLU A 295 -6.92 -20.28 3.17
C GLU A 295 -5.73 -21.25 3.11
N GLU A 296 -5.51 -22.02 4.18
CA GLU A 296 -4.42 -23.00 4.27
C GLU A 296 -4.45 -24.04 3.15
N GLN A 297 -5.66 -24.39 2.69
CA GLN A 297 -5.87 -25.32 1.58
C GLN A 297 -5.25 -24.83 0.27
N PHE A 298 -5.04 -23.52 0.13
CA PHE A 298 -4.42 -22.95 -1.05
C PHE A 298 -2.89 -22.99 -0.97
N CYS A 299 -2.29 -23.22 0.21
CA CYS A 299 -0.84 -23.23 0.40
C CYS A 299 -0.17 -24.50 -0.16
N GLY A 300 -0.14 -24.64 -1.48
CA GLY A 300 0.63 -25.67 -2.18
C GLY A 300 2.14 -25.40 -2.22
N SER A 301 2.92 -26.42 -2.58
CA SER A 301 4.38 -26.31 -2.78
C SER A 301 4.76 -25.98 -4.23
N ASP A 302 3.78 -25.99 -5.14
CA ASP A 302 4.01 -25.82 -6.57
C ASP A 302 4.64 -24.47 -6.91
N VAL A 303 5.73 -24.54 -7.68
CA VAL A 303 6.46 -23.37 -8.13
C VAL A 303 5.76 -22.79 -9.35
N THR A 304 5.51 -21.48 -9.32
CA THR A 304 4.92 -20.76 -10.44
C THR A 304 5.86 -20.80 -11.65
N LYS A 305 5.38 -21.34 -12.76
CA LYS A 305 6.09 -21.29 -14.04
C LYS A 305 5.81 -19.97 -14.76
N LEU A 306 6.86 -19.37 -15.31
CA LEU A 306 6.74 -18.22 -16.19
C LEU A 306 6.27 -18.65 -17.59
N SER A 307 5.75 -17.69 -18.34
CA SER A 307 5.50 -17.85 -19.78
C SER A 307 6.81 -18.15 -20.53
N ARG A 308 6.71 -18.94 -21.60
CA ARG A 308 7.87 -19.36 -22.40
C ARG A 308 8.66 -18.14 -22.90
N GLY A 309 9.99 -18.20 -22.78
CA GLY A 309 10.90 -17.16 -23.25
C GLY A 309 11.19 -16.05 -22.25
N PHE A 310 10.55 -16.05 -21.08
CA PHE A 310 10.82 -15.09 -20.01
C PHE A 310 11.75 -15.68 -18.95
N ASN A 311 12.62 -14.82 -18.42
CA ASN A 311 13.42 -15.09 -17.23
C ASN A 311 13.13 -14.05 -16.16
N THR A 312 13.35 -14.38 -14.90
CA THR A 312 13.13 -13.46 -13.78
C THR A 312 14.26 -13.55 -12.78
N VAL A 313 14.67 -12.40 -12.24
CA VAL A 313 15.56 -12.32 -11.08
C VAL A 313 14.78 -12.35 -9.76
N TYR A 314 13.45 -12.22 -9.82
CA TYR A 314 12.58 -12.23 -8.65
C TYR A 314 12.31 -13.66 -8.18
N ARG A 315 12.18 -13.84 -6.86
CA ARG A 315 11.84 -15.14 -6.26
C ARG A 315 10.50 -15.64 -6.79
N SER A 316 10.50 -16.85 -7.33
CA SER A 316 9.27 -17.50 -7.79
C SER A 316 8.33 -17.74 -6.61
N LYS A 317 7.09 -17.29 -6.74
CA LYS A 317 6.03 -17.52 -5.75
C LYS A 317 5.60 -18.99 -5.78
N ARG A 318 5.22 -19.54 -4.62
CA ARG A 318 4.78 -20.93 -4.44
C ARG A 318 3.36 -20.98 -3.90
N GLY A 319 2.57 -21.97 -4.32
CA GLY A 319 1.21 -22.21 -3.81
C GLY A 319 0.24 -21.05 -4.06
N GLY A 320 -0.89 -21.04 -3.36
CA GLY A 320 -1.97 -20.07 -3.49
C GLY A 320 -2.82 -20.24 -4.77
N LEU A 321 -4.07 -19.80 -4.73
CA LEU A 321 -4.93 -19.72 -5.91
C LEU A 321 -4.45 -18.61 -6.83
N ARG A 322 -4.25 -18.93 -8.10
CA ARG A 322 -3.68 -18.03 -9.10
C ARG A 322 -4.78 -17.26 -9.82
N PHE A 323 -4.35 -16.34 -10.69
CA PHE A 323 -5.26 -15.56 -11.51
C PHE A 323 -6.17 -16.42 -12.40
N SER A 324 -5.68 -17.54 -12.96
CA SER A 324 -6.51 -18.47 -13.75
C SER A 324 -7.64 -19.06 -12.90
N ASP A 325 -7.35 -19.48 -11.67
CA ASP A 325 -8.34 -20.01 -10.73
C ASP A 325 -9.40 -18.96 -10.36
N LEU A 326 -8.95 -17.73 -10.06
CA LEU A 326 -9.85 -16.61 -9.77
C LEU A 326 -10.75 -16.32 -10.98
N LEU A 327 -10.17 -16.21 -12.17
CA LEU A 327 -10.90 -15.88 -13.40
C LEU A 327 -11.96 -16.95 -13.73
N ASP A 328 -11.62 -18.24 -13.57
CA ASP A 328 -12.58 -19.33 -13.71
C ASP A 328 -13.71 -19.23 -12.69
N ARG A 329 -13.41 -19.01 -11.40
CA ARG A 329 -14.44 -18.89 -10.35
C ARG A 329 -15.35 -17.68 -10.58
N VAL A 330 -14.78 -16.52 -10.93
CA VAL A 330 -15.56 -15.31 -11.26
C VAL A 330 -16.46 -15.56 -12.47
N SER A 331 -15.99 -16.27 -13.50
CA SER A 331 -16.78 -16.62 -14.70
C SER A 331 -18.01 -17.47 -14.43
N ARG A 332 -18.04 -18.18 -13.30
CA ARG A 332 -19.16 -19.04 -12.90
C ARG A 332 -20.18 -18.35 -12.01
N VAL A 333 -19.90 -17.14 -11.50
CA VAL A 333 -20.80 -16.42 -10.61
C VAL A 333 -22.09 -16.01 -11.34
N ASP A 334 -21.95 -15.33 -12.46
CA ASP A 334 -23.05 -15.00 -13.37
C ASP A 334 -22.60 -15.24 -14.83
N PRO A 335 -23.10 -16.29 -15.50
CA PRO A 335 -22.80 -16.57 -16.91
C PRO A 335 -23.26 -15.47 -17.88
N ALA A 336 -24.18 -14.59 -17.48
CA ALA A 336 -24.65 -13.46 -18.29
C ALA A 336 -23.81 -12.18 -18.12
N MET A 337 -23.00 -12.09 -17.05
CA MET A 337 -22.13 -10.96 -16.78
C MET A 337 -20.81 -11.05 -17.54
N ARG A 338 -20.44 -9.99 -18.25
CA ARG A 338 -19.15 -9.90 -18.95
C ARG A 338 -18.01 -9.66 -17.98
N ILE A 339 -16.89 -10.35 -18.20
CA ILE A 339 -15.70 -10.23 -17.36
C ILE A 339 -14.53 -9.75 -18.19
N ARG A 340 -13.92 -8.65 -17.75
CA ARG A 340 -12.68 -8.09 -18.27
C ARG A 340 -11.61 -8.09 -17.19
N PHE A 341 -10.37 -7.95 -17.64
CA PHE A 341 -9.25 -7.61 -16.77
C PHE A 341 -8.26 -6.74 -17.56
N THR A 342 -7.41 -6.02 -16.86
CA THR A 342 -6.39 -5.17 -17.49
C THR A 342 -5.07 -5.25 -16.74
N SER A 343 -4.01 -4.71 -17.33
CA SER A 343 -2.65 -4.69 -16.78
C SER A 343 -2.01 -6.06 -16.50
N PRO A 344 -2.21 -7.12 -17.33
CA PRO A 344 -1.37 -8.32 -17.23
C PRO A 344 0.08 -8.03 -17.61
N HIS A 345 1.03 -8.67 -16.91
CA HIS A 345 2.44 -8.71 -17.32
C HIS A 345 2.72 -9.94 -18.22
N PRO A 346 3.38 -9.79 -19.39
CA PRO A 346 3.65 -10.91 -20.32
C PRO A 346 4.27 -12.17 -19.70
N LYS A 347 5.27 -11.99 -18.82
CA LYS A 347 5.93 -13.12 -18.12
C LYS A 347 5.01 -13.98 -17.23
N ASP A 348 3.91 -13.40 -16.75
CA ASP A 348 2.99 -14.03 -15.78
C ASP A 348 1.71 -14.52 -16.47
N PHE A 349 1.72 -14.71 -17.80
CA PHE A 349 0.52 -15.02 -18.60
C PHE A 349 0.57 -16.47 -19.13
N PRO A 350 0.10 -17.46 -18.34
CA PRO A 350 0.13 -18.86 -18.75
C PRO A 350 -0.96 -19.18 -19.79
N ASP A 351 -0.74 -20.24 -20.57
CA ASP A 351 -1.68 -20.71 -21.59
C ASP A 351 -3.05 -21.07 -21.00
N GLU A 352 -3.11 -21.49 -19.73
CA GLU A 352 -4.36 -21.73 -18.97
C GLU A 352 -5.32 -20.53 -19.05
N VAL A 353 -4.81 -19.30 -18.98
CA VAL A 353 -5.65 -18.09 -19.09
C VAL A 353 -6.18 -17.94 -20.51
N LEU A 354 -5.39 -18.27 -21.54
CA LEU A 354 -5.84 -18.25 -22.93
C LEU A 354 -6.93 -19.30 -23.19
N HIS A 355 -6.78 -20.50 -22.64
CA HIS A 355 -7.79 -21.55 -22.73
C HIS A 355 -9.10 -21.11 -22.07
N LEU A 356 -9.04 -20.54 -20.87
CA LEU A 356 -10.23 -20.00 -20.19
C LEU A 356 -10.92 -18.89 -21.01
N ILE A 357 -10.18 -17.94 -21.59
CA ILE A 357 -10.74 -16.88 -22.45
C ILE A 357 -11.43 -17.48 -23.69
N SER A 358 -10.88 -18.57 -24.24
CA SER A 358 -11.45 -19.26 -25.40
C SER A 358 -12.73 -20.02 -25.04
N GLU A 359 -12.71 -20.74 -23.91
CA GLU A 359 -13.79 -21.63 -23.47
C GLU A 359 -15.00 -20.88 -22.90
N ARG A 360 -14.77 -19.81 -22.13
CA ARG A 360 -15.84 -19.08 -21.43
C ARG A 360 -16.37 -17.95 -22.30
N ARG A 361 -17.66 -18.01 -22.65
CA ARG A 361 -18.33 -17.00 -23.49
C ARG A 361 -18.44 -15.61 -22.85
N ASN A 362 -18.45 -15.56 -21.52
CA ASN A 362 -18.61 -14.33 -20.75
C ASN A 362 -17.28 -13.66 -20.38
N ILE A 363 -16.13 -14.29 -20.65
CA ILE A 363 -14.82 -13.64 -20.57
C ILE A 363 -14.54 -12.91 -21.89
N CYS A 364 -14.21 -11.62 -21.81
CA CYS A 364 -13.97 -10.82 -23.00
C CYS A 364 -12.69 -11.27 -23.74
N LYS A 365 -12.80 -11.45 -25.06
CA LYS A 365 -11.69 -11.73 -25.98
C LYS A 365 -10.85 -10.47 -26.27
N GLN A 366 -10.42 -9.80 -25.21
CA GLN A 366 -9.60 -8.60 -25.26
C GLN A 366 -8.46 -8.74 -24.26
N ILE A 367 -7.22 -8.73 -24.75
CA ILE A 367 -6.04 -8.81 -23.90
C ILE A 367 -5.26 -7.50 -24.04
N HIS A 368 -5.32 -6.65 -23.01
CA HIS A 368 -4.47 -5.47 -22.92
C HIS A 368 -3.09 -5.91 -22.41
N LEU A 369 -2.21 -6.37 -23.29
CA LEU A 369 -0.89 -6.92 -22.91
C LEU A 369 0.24 -5.91 -23.22
N PRO A 370 0.73 -5.13 -22.24
CA PRO A 370 1.68 -4.06 -22.52
C PRO A 370 3.09 -4.65 -22.68
N ALA A 371 3.57 -4.83 -23.91
CA ALA A 371 4.93 -5.36 -24.18
C ALA A 371 6.05 -4.38 -23.79
N GLN A 372 5.78 -3.07 -23.90
CA GLN A 372 6.67 -1.91 -23.68
C GLN A 372 7.66 -1.61 -24.81
N SER A 373 8.35 -2.61 -25.35
CA SER A 373 9.30 -2.42 -26.45
C SER A 373 9.43 -3.69 -27.31
N GLY A 374 9.86 -3.53 -28.56
CA GLY A 374 10.22 -4.63 -29.46
C GLY A 374 11.73 -4.91 -29.55
N SER A 375 12.57 -4.20 -28.78
CA SER A 375 14.03 -4.39 -28.79
C SER A 375 14.49 -5.16 -27.55
N ASN A 376 15.20 -6.27 -27.75
CA ASN A 376 15.79 -7.07 -26.66
C ASN A 376 16.69 -6.24 -25.74
N GLN A 377 17.48 -5.33 -26.31
CA GLN A 377 18.35 -4.44 -25.53
C GLN A 377 17.53 -3.50 -24.63
N VAL A 378 16.45 -2.92 -25.17
CA VAL A 378 15.57 -2.01 -24.42
C VAL A 378 14.77 -2.77 -23.37
N LEU A 379 14.24 -3.96 -23.69
CA LEU A 379 13.52 -4.81 -22.72
C LEU A 379 14.42 -5.22 -21.54
N LYS A 380 15.69 -5.54 -21.81
CA LYS A 380 16.69 -5.81 -20.77
C LYS A 380 16.94 -4.59 -19.89
N ALA A 381 17.09 -3.40 -20.49
CA ALA A 381 17.23 -2.14 -19.74
C ALA A 381 15.97 -1.77 -18.93
N MET A 382 14.79 -2.12 -19.44
CA MET A 382 13.50 -1.98 -18.76
C MET A 382 13.26 -3.01 -17.65
N ARG A 383 14.11 -4.05 -17.57
CA ARG A 383 13.97 -5.23 -16.68
C ARG A 383 12.64 -5.97 -16.88
N ARG A 384 12.31 -6.24 -18.15
CA ARG A 384 11.01 -6.81 -18.56
C ARG A 384 11.00 -8.33 -18.74
N GLY A 385 12.09 -8.99 -18.35
CA GLY A 385 12.29 -10.43 -18.44
C GLY A 385 13.10 -10.75 -19.67
#